data_AF-A0A062BXQ9-F1
#
_entry.id   AF-A0A062BXQ9-F1
#
_cell.length_a   1.000
_cell.length_b   1.000
_cell.length_c   1.000
_cell.angle_alpha   90.00
_cell.angle_beta   90.00
_cell.angle_gamma   90.00
#
_symmetry.space_group_name_H-M   'P 1'
#
loop_
_entity.id
_entity.type
_entity.pdbx_description
1 polymer ?
#
loop_
_entity_poly.entity_id
_entity_poly.type
_entity_poly.pdbx_seq_one_letter_code
_entity_poly.pdbx_strand_id
1 'polypeptide(L)'
;MNEEEQVLKFIDPDNIVIILKTTNNFETAELTDQRGIVYYLKRVKTKNGIRLENGNTSIHFNSGSGILKIGQGRPIKVIEVKS
;
A
#
# COMPACT_ATOMS: atom_id res chain seq x y z
N MET A 1 -13.51 14.53 14.81
CA MET A 1 -12.73 14.66 13.56
C MET A 1 -13.18 13.53 12.67
N ASN A 2 -13.83 13.83 11.55
CA ASN A 2 -14.14 12.81 10.56
C ASN A 2 -12.81 12.54 9.86
N GLU A 3 -12.20 11.39 10.12
CA GLU A 3 -11.06 10.96 9.33
C GLU A 3 -11.60 10.62 7.94
N GLU A 4 -11.33 11.48 6.97
CA GLU A 4 -11.75 11.27 5.59
C GLU A 4 -11.06 10.04 5.03
N GLU A 5 -11.83 9.22 4.32
CA GLU A 5 -11.30 8.06 3.63
C GLU A 5 -10.23 8.50 2.62
N GLN A 6 -9.03 7.96 2.77
CA GLN A 6 -7.92 8.19 1.85
C GLN A 6 -7.73 6.95 0.99
N VAL A 7 -7.71 7.14 -0.32
CA VAL A 7 -7.50 6.09 -1.31
C VAL A 7 -6.30 6.45 -2.16
N LEU A 8 -5.24 5.63 -2.09
CA LEU A 8 -4.09 5.69 -2.99
C LEU A 8 -4.19 4.60 -4.04
N LYS A 9 -3.87 4.95 -5.28
CA LYS A 9 -3.75 4.00 -6.39
C LYS A 9 -2.29 3.88 -6.76
N PHE A 10 -1.81 2.65 -6.88
CA PHE A 10 -0.48 2.35 -7.34
C PHE A 10 -0.55 1.51 -8.62
N ILE A 11 0.44 1.67 -9.50
CA ILE A 11 0.66 0.78 -10.64
C ILE A 11 2.02 0.10 -10.50
N ASP A 12 2.07 -1.18 -10.84
CA ASP A 12 3.31 -1.94 -10.97
C ASP A 12 3.90 -1.80 -12.39
N PRO A 13 5.06 -2.43 -12.69
CA PRO A 13 5.69 -2.36 -14.01
C PRO A 13 4.85 -2.93 -15.16
N ASP A 14 3.88 -3.79 -14.85
CA ASP A 14 2.98 -4.43 -15.82
C ASP A 14 1.67 -3.63 -15.97
N ASN A 15 1.61 -2.41 -15.42
CA ASN A 15 0.43 -1.53 -15.36
C ASN A 15 -0.75 -2.12 -14.56
N ILE A 16 -0.46 -3.04 -13.65
CA ILE A 16 -1.47 -3.62 -12.78
C ILE A 16 -1.76 -2.65 -11.64
N VAL A 17 -3.04 -2.38 -11.42
CA VAL A 17 -3.51 -1.45 -10.39
C VAL A 17 -3.61 -2.15 -9.03
N ILE A 18 -3.02 -1.52 -8.01
CA ILE A 18 -3.17 -1.85 -6.60
C ILE A 18 -3.82 -0.67 -5.88
N ILE A 19 -4.79 -0.94 -5.02
CA ILE A 19 -5.49 0.09 -4.24
C ILE A 19 -5.08 -0.03 -2.77
N LEU A 20 -4.74 1.09 -2.16
CA LEU A 20 -4.48 1.19 -0.72
C LEU A 20 -5.45 2.18 -0.09
N LYS A 21 -6.31 1.69 0.79
CA LYS A 21 -7.37 2.47 1.45
C LYS A 21 -7.12 2.56 2.94
N THR A 22 -7.30 3.74 3.52
CA THR A 22 -7.22 3.97 4.96
C THR A 22 -8.28 4.98 5.39
N THR A 23 -8.70 4.91 6.65
CA THR A 23 -9.54 5.92 7.28
C THR A 23 -8.86 6.51 8.50
N ASN A 24 -7.56 6.27 8.72
CA ASN A 24 -6.86 6.68 9.94
C ASN A 24 -5.39 7.05 9.68
N ASN A 25 -5.15 7.82 8.62
CA ASN A 25 -3.81 8.30 8.24
C ASN A 25 -2.75 7.18 8.16
N PHE A 26 -3.16 6.02 7.63
CA PHE A 26 -2.34 4.83 7.47
C PHE A 26 -1.83 4.23 8.79
N GLU A 27 -2.52 4.39 9.92
CA GLU A 27 -2.28 3.51 11.08
C GLU A 27 -2.68 2.06 10.77
N THR A 28 -3.75 1.90 10.00
CA THR A 28 -4.15 0.65 9.34
C THR A 28 -4.60 0.92 7.91
N ALA A 29 -4.49 -0.06 7.03
CA ALA A 29 -4.97 0.08 5.65
C ALA A 29 -5.42 -1.25 5.05
N GLU A 30 -6.32 -1.17 4.08
CA GLU A 30 -6.72 -2.27 3.21
C GLU A 30 -5.97 -2.14 1.89
N LEU A 31 -5.17 -3.15 1.55
CA LEU A 31 -4.51 -3.27 0.24
C LEU A 31 -5.29 -4.26 -0.62
N THR A 32 -5.77 -3.83 -1.78
CA THR A 32 -6.48 -4.68 -2.74
C THR A 32 -5.62 -4.90 -3.99
N ASP A 33 -5.36 -6.16 -4.32
CA ASP A 33 -4.65 -6.54 -5.54
C ASP A 33 -5.60 -6.63 -6.75
N GLN A 34 -5.04 -6.90 -7.93
CA GLN A 34 -5.80 -7.02 -9.17
C GLN A 34 -6.79 -8.20 -9.22
N ARG A 35 -6.67 -9.15 -8.29
CA ARG A 35 -7.58 -10.28 -8.17
C ARG A 35 -8.74 -9.97 -7.20
N GLY A 36 -8.76 -8.77 -6.62
CA GLY A 36 -9.71 -8.37 -5.59
C GLY A 36 -9.39 -8.92 -4.20
N ILE A 37 -8.20 -9.50 -3.99
CA ILE A 37 -7.81 -10.01 -2.68
C ILE A 37 -7.45 -8.83 -1.77
N VAL A 38 -8.05 -8.80 -0.58
CA VAL A 38 -7.83 -7.75 0.42
C VAL A 38 -6.84 -8.22 1.47
N TYR A 39 -5.80 -7.41 1.71
CA TYR A 39 -4.81 -7.58 2.76
C TYR A 39 -4.95 -6.43 3.76
N TYR A 40 -5.25 -6.78 5.01
CA TYR A 40 -5.28 -5.81 6.11
C TYR A 40 -3.87 -5.61 6.65
N LEU A 41 -3.35 -4.38 6.54
CA LEU A 41 -1.99 -4.03 6.93
C LEU A 41 -2.00 -3.05 8.10
N LYS A 42 -0.96 -3.13 8.94
CA LYS A 42 -0.75 -2.21 10.06
C LYS A 42 0.54 -1.42 9.89
N ARG A 43 0.54 -0.17 10.33
CA ARG A 43 1.73 0.68 10.31
C ARG A 43 2.84 0.11 11.19
N VAL A 44 4.06 0.20 10.68
CA VAL A 44 5.27 -0.08 11.46
C VAL A 44 6.24 1.09 11.41
N LYS A 45 7.06 1.20 12.45
CA LYS A 45 8.03 2.28 12.57
C LYS A 45 9.07 2.18 11.45
N THR A 46 9.25 3.27 10.72
CA THR A 46 10.27 3.42 9.69
C THR A 46 10.98 4.76 9.85
N LYS A 47 12.22 4.86 9.36
CA LYS A 47 12.99 6.10 9.38
C LYS A 47 12.45 7.14 8.39
N ASN A 48 11.85 6.69 7.30
CA ASN A 48 11.30 7.55 6.24
C ASN A 48 10.10 6.87 5.57
N GLY A 49 9.14 7.68 5.10
CA GLY A 49 7.94 7.22 4.41
C GLY A 49 6.93 6.50 5.32
N ILE A 50 5.97 5.83 4.69
CA ILE A 50 4.94 5.02 5.36
C ILE A 50 5.20 3.56 5.01
N ARG A 51 5.33 2.72 6.04
CA ARG A 51 5.44 1.27 5.90
C ARG A 51 4.30 0.59 6.62
N LEU A 52 3.60 -0.27 5.89
CA LEU A 52 2.48 -1.08 6.34
C LEU A 52 2.81 -2.55 6.08
N GLU A 53 2.53 -3.43 7.03
CA GLU A 53 2.80 -4.86 6.88
C GLU A 53 1.81 -5.75 7.63
N ASN A 54 1.69 -6.98 7.13
CA ASN A 54 1.03 -8.10 7.79
C ASN A 54 1.68 -9.41 7.31
N GLY A 55 2.46 -10.04 8.19
CA GLY A 55 3.21 -11.26 7.87
C GLY A 55 4.15 -11.05 6.68
N ASN A 56 3.86 -11.74 5.57
CA ASN A 56 4.69 -11.71 4.36
C ASN A 56 4.27 -10.63 3.35
N THR A 57 3.19 -9.90 3.60
CA THR A 57 2.72 -8.81 2.74
C THR A 57 3.10 -7.46 3.34
N SER A 58 3.66 -6.58 2.52
CA SER A 58 4.02 -5.23 2.94
C SER A 58 4.03 -4.23 1.80
N ILE A 59 3.78 -2.97 2.13
CA ILE A 59 4.02 -1.83 1.24
C ILE A 59 4.80 -0.75 1.99
N HIS A 60 5.88 -0.27 1.39
CA HIS A 60 6.65 0.87 1.90
C HIS A 60 6.73 1.92 0.81
N PHE A 61 6.16 3.10 1.05
CA PHE A 61 6.10 4.17 0.07
C PHE A 61 6.51 5.53 0.64
N ASN A 62 6.98 6.39 -0.24
CA ASN A 62 7.25 7.79 0.02
C ASN A 62 7.04 8.59 -1.28
N SER A 63 6.26 9.67 -1.20
CA SER A 63 6.17 10.71 -2.24
C SER A 63 6.11 10.17 -3.67
N GLY A 64 5.05 9.43 -4.01
CA GLY A 64 4.78 9.01 -5.39
C GLY A 64 5.37 7.66 -5.82
N SER A 65 6.15 6.98 -4.97
CA SER A 65 6.63 5.62 -5.28
C SER A 65 6.73 4.75 -4.04
N GLY A 66 6.72 3.43 -4.25
CA GLY A 66 6.87 2.47 -3.18
C GLY A 66 7.41 1.12 -3.63
N ILE A 67 7.61 0.26 -2.65
CA ILE A 67 7.96 -1.14 -2.81
C ILE A 67 6.83 -1.97 -2.20
N LEU A 68 6.23 -2.83 -3.02
CA LEU A 68 5.17 -3.77 -2.64
C LEU A 68 5.74 -5.18 -2.60
N LYS A 69 5.40 -5.95 -1.56
CA LYS A 69 5.64 -7.38 -1.48
C LYS A 69 4.33 -8.06 -1.11
N ILE A 70 3.91 -9.07 -1.87
CA ILE A 70 2.73 -9.88 -1.57
C ILE A 70 3.19 -11.32 -1.32
N GLY A 71 2.89 -11.86 -0.13
CA GLY A 71 3.25 -13.22 0.24
C GLY A 71 4.74 -13.53 0.08
N GLN A 72 5.08 -14.69 -0.49
CA GLN A 72 6.47 -15.09 -0.73
C GLN A 72 7.05 -14.52 -2.05
N GLY A 73 6.33 -13.65 -2.73
CA GLY A 73 6.77 -13.00 -3.96
C GLY A 73 7.99 -12.11 -3.76
N ARG A 74 8.66 -11.78 -4.86
CA ARG A 74 9.72 -10.76 -4.86
C ARG A 74 9.10 -9.38 -4.65
N PRO A 75 9.78 -8.47 -3.92
CA PRO A 75 9.37 -7.08 -3.86
C PRO A 75 9.37 -6.45 -5.25
N ILE A 76 8.31 -5.72 -5.59
CA ILE A 76 8.14 -5.00 -6.84
C ILE A 76 8.06 -3.51 -6.57
N LYS A 77 8.58 -2.71 -7.50
CA LYS A 77 8.44 -1.26 -7.45
C LYS A 77 7.05 -0.87 -7.95
N VAL A 78 6.38 0.01 -7.23
CA VAL A 78 5.09 0.56 -7.60
C VAL A 78 5.14 2.08 -7.62
N ILE A 79 4.32 2.71 -8.47
CA ILE A 79 4.26 4.17 -8.64
C ILE A 79 2.84 4.62 -8.31
N GLU A 80 2.72 5.65 -7.48
CA GLU A 80 1.42 6.24 -7.14
C GLU A 80 0.87 6.99 -8.35
N VAL A 81 -0.38 6.73 -8.70
CA VAL A 81 -1.11 7.45 -9.73
C VAL A 81 -1.99 8.49 -9.04
N LYS A 82 -1.60 9.75 -9.16
CA LYS A 82 -2.42 10.87 -8.70
C LYS A 82 -3.58 11.07 -9.66
N SER A 83 -4.79 11.11 -9.11
CA SER A 83 -6.00 11.52 -9.82
C SER A 83 -6.15 13.03 -9.75
#